data_AF-A0AA37J0D0-F1
#
_entry.id   AF-A0AA37J0D0-F1
#
_cell.length_a   1.000
_cell.length_b   1.000
_cell.length_c   1.000
_cell.angle_alpha   90.00
_cell.angle_beta   90.00
_cell.angle_gamma   90.00
#
_symmetry.space_group_name_H-M   'P 1'
#
loop_
_entity.id
_entity.type
_entity.pdbx_description
1 polymer ?
#
loop_
_entity_poly.entity_id
_entity_poly.type
_entity_poly.pdbx_seq_one_letter_code
_entity_poly.pdbx_strand_id
1 'polypeptide(L)' 'MKKLCSIHQAAQHPDICLSEYALRRMAKQGKLPCIYSGNRCLVNVEQLINQLNDLPGNINSKEG' A
#
# COMPACT_ATOMS: atom_id res chain seq x y z
N MET A 1 4.68 -14.89 1.48
CA MET A 1 5.94 -14.41 2.10
C MET A 1 5.85 -12.90 2.06
N LYS A 2 5.50 -12.26 3.18
CA LYS A 2 5.08 -10.84 3.20
C LYS A 2 6.17 -9.95 2.60
N LYS A 3 5.92 -9.38 1.42
CA LYS A 3 6.88 -8.55 0.70
C LYS A 3 6.86 -7.12 1.25
N LEU A 4 7.89 -6.80 2.04
CA LEU A 4 8.17 -5.44 2.49
C LEU A 4 9.07 -4.75 1.46
N CYS A 5 8.68 -3.58 0.97
CA CYS A 5 9.45 -2.83 -0.01
C CYS A 5 9.46 -1.33 0.28
N SER A 6 10.27 -0.56 -0.44
CA SER A 6 10.23 0.90 -0.30
C SER A 6 8.94 1.49 -0.86
N ILE A 7 8.60 2.72 -0.45
CA ILE A 7 7.47 3.47 -1.02
C ILE A 7 7.60 3.58 -2.55
N HIS A 8 8.81 3.81 -3.04
CA HIS A 8 9.09 3.88 -4.48
C HIS A 8 8.73 2.57 -5.19
N GLN A 9 9.18 1.43 -4.64
CA GLN A 9 8.86 0.11 -5.21
C GLN A 9 7.36 -0.22 -5.14
N ALA A 10 6.68 0.20 -4.07
CA ALA A 10 5.23 0.04 -3.95
C ALA A 10 4.47 0.83 -5.02
N ALA A 11 4.92 2.05 -5.35
CA ALA A 11 4.30 2.87 -6.40
C ALA A 11 4.50 2.33 -7.82
N GLN A 12 5.50 1.46 -8.02
CA GLN A 12 5.75 0.78 -9.31
C GLN A 12 5.00 -0.56 -9.43
N HIS A 13 4.28 -0.97 -8.39
CA HIS A 13 3.58 -2.24 -8.40
C HIS A 13 2.33 -2.18 -9.30
N PRO A 14 2.11 -3.16 -10.19
CA PRO A 14 0.99 -3.11 -11.15
C PRO A 14 -0.39 -3.05 -10.47
N ASP A 15 -0.55 -3.74 -9.34
CA ASP A 15 -1.81 -3.76 -8.59
C ASP A 15 -2.05 -2.52 -7.70
N ILE A 16 -1.08 -1.60 -7.63
CA ILE A 16 -1.17 -0.39 -6.80
C ILE A 16 -1.34 0.82 -7.72
N CYS A 17 -2.58 1.31 -7.85
CA CYS A 17 -2.89 2.52 -8.61
C CYS A 17 -2.65 3.82 -7.80
N LEU A 18 -1.56 3.88 -7.02
CA LEU A 18 -1.23 5.03 -6.18
C LEU A 18 0.16 5.58 -6.53
N SER A 19 0.26 6.89 -6.66
CA SER A 19 1.55 7.57 -6.85
C SER A 19 2.38 7.54 -5.56
N GLU A 20 3.71 7.70 -5.70
CA GLU A 20 4.62 7.78 -4.55
C GLU A 20 4.20 8.89 -3.58
N TYR A 21 3.73 10.03 -4.11
CA TYR A 21 3.21 11.13 -3.31
C TYR A 21 1.99 10.74 -2.48
N ALA A 22 1.04 10.01 -3.08
CA ALA A 22 -0.14 9.51 -2.37
C ALA A 22 0.26 8.57 -1.23
N LEU A 23 1.19 7.63 -1.48
CA LEU A 23 1.70 6.71 -0.45
C LEU A 23 2.41 7.46 0.68
N ARG A 24 3.25 8.47 0.38
CA ARG A 24 3.88 9.32 1.41
C ARG A 24 2.86 10.08 2.25
N ARG A 25 1.78 10.58 1.63
CA ARG A 25 0.68 11.22 2.36
C ARG A 25 -0.05 10.24 3.26
N MET A 26 -0.35 9.03 2.78
CA MET A 26 -0.98 7.97 3.58
C MET A 26 -0.09 7.56 4.76
N ALA A 27 1.22 7.45 4.55
CA ALA A 27 2.18 7.16 5.61
C ALA A 27 2.17 8.24 6.69
N LYS A 28 2.17 9.51 6.29
CA LYS A 28 2.06 10.65 7.20
C LYS A 28 0.73 10.68 7.96
N GLN A 29 -0.35 10.20 7.35
CA GLN A 29 -1.67 10.07 7.97
C GLN A 29 -1.82 8.82 8.84
N GLY A 30 -0.81 7.94 8.90
CA GLY A 30 -0.89 6.66 9.63
C GLY A 30 -1.84 5.63 8.98
N LYS A 31 -2.20 5.82 7.71
CA LYS A 31 -3.13 4.94 6.97
C LYS A 31 -2.42 3.95 6.05
N LEU A 32 -1.11 4.13 5.83
CA LEU A 32 -0.32 3.21 5.01
C LEU A 32 0.15 2.03 5.87
N PRO A 33 -0.06 0.77 5.44
CA PRO A 33 0.46 -0.40 6.13
C PRO A 33 1.96 -0.46 5.89
N CYS A 34 2.71 0.15 6.79
CA CYS A 34 4.16 0.24 6.71
C CYS A 34 4.79 0.10 8.09
N ILE A 35 6.01 -0.41 8.11
CA ILE A 35 6.85 -0.43 9.29
C ILE A 35 8.03 0.51 9.09
N TYR A 36 8.46 1.16 10.16
CA TYR A 36 9.65 2.00 10.13
C TYR A 36 10.83 1.23 10.69
N SER A 37 11.89 1.12 9.89
CA SER A 37 13.20 0.62 10.32
C SER A 37 14.15 1.80 10.39
N GLY A 38 14.23 2.43 11.57
CA GLY A 38 14.84 3.75 11.72
C GLY A 38 14.08 4.79 10.88
N ASN A 39 14.80 5.51 10.02
CA ASN A 39 14.19 6.54 9.15
C ASN A 39 13.57 5.96 7.86
N ARG A 40 13.69 4.65 7.60
CA ARG A 40 13.18 4.03 6.37
C ARG A 40 11.78 3.50 6.58
N CYS A 41 10.86 3.92 5.71
CA CYS A 41 9.50 3.39 5.62
C CYS A 41 9.48 2.17 4.68
N LEU A 42 9.14 1.00 5.24
CA LEU A 42 8.97 -0.25 4.52
C LEU A 42 7.48 -0.57 4.43
N VAL A 43 6.94 -0.51 3.22
CA VAL A 43 5.52 -0.74 2.92
C VAL A 43 5.27 -2.23 2.82
N ASN A 44 4.22 -2.71 3.49
CA ASN A 44 3.70 -4.05 3.30
C ASN A 44 2.76 -4.08 2.10
N VAL A 45 3.27 -4.52 0.95
CA VAL A 45 2.55 -4.50 -0.33
C VAL A 45 1.32 -5.39 -0.29
N GLU A 46 1.43 -6.59 0.29
CA GLU A 46 0.30 -7.53 0.37
C GLU A 46 -0.87 -6.92 1.16
N GLN A 47 -0.59 -6.30 2.31
CA GLN A 47 -1.62 -5.64 3.10
C GLN A 47 -2.19 -4.41 2.39
N LEU A 48 -1.36 -3.64 1.69
CA LEU A 48 -1.82 -2.48 0.93
C LEU A 48 -2.77 -2.89 -0.20
N ILE A 49 -2.44 -3.94 -0.95
CA ILE A 49 -3.31 -4.46 -2.01
C ILE A 49 -4.64 -4.95 -1.42
N ASN A 50 -4.60 -5.69 -0.30
CA ASN A 50 -5.83 -6.12 0.36
C ASN A 50 -6.69 -4.92 0.79
N GLN A 51 -6.11 -3.89 1.40
CA GLN A 51 -6.83 -2.67 1.78
C GLN A 51 -7.43 -1.93 0.57
N LEU A 52 -6.73 -1.92 -0.57
CA LEU A 52 -7.25 -1.33 -1.80
C LEU A 52 -8.39 -2.16 -2.40
N ASN A 53 -8.30 -3.48 -2.28
CA ASN A 53 -9.34 -4.38 -2.75
C ASN A 53 -10.60 -4.32 -1.88
N ASP A 54 -10.46 -4.09 -0.58
CA ASP A 54 -11.55 -3.97 0.39
C ASP A 54 -12.21 -2.58 0.40
N LEU A 55 -11.73 -1.63 -0.42
CA LEU A 55 -12.27 -0.27 -0.46
C LEU A 55 -13.68 -0.26 -1.08
N PRO A 56 -14.66 0.43 -0.48
CA PRO A 56 -15.99 0.58 -1.06
C PRO A 56 -15.89 1.27 -2.43
N GLY A 57 -16.45 0.66 -3.46
CA GLY A 57 -16.34 1.11 -4.85
C GLY A 57 -15.33 0.35 -5.70
N ASN A 58 -14.62 -0.64 -5.15
CA ASN A 58 -13.86 -1.59 -5.96
C ASN A 58 -14.83 -2.50 -6.74
N ILE A 59 -14.90 -2.32 -8.06
CA ILE A 59 -15.72 -3.14 -8.97
C ILE A 59 -15.22 -4.59 -9.12
N ASN A 60 -14.03 -4.90 -8.59
CA ASN A 60 -13.47 -6.25 -8.58
C ASN A 60 -13.79 -7.03 -7.30
N SER A 61 -14.71 -6.52 -6.47
CA SER A 61 -15.17 -7.22 -5.26
C SER A 61 -15.74 -8.57 -5.68
N LYS A 62 -15.02 -9.65 -5.40
CA LYS A 62 -15.58 -10.98 -5.49
C LYS A 62 -16.64 -11.08 -4.40
N GLU A 63 -17.89 -10.91 -4.81
CA GLU A 63 -19.04 -11.37 -4.05
C GLU A 63 -18.80 -12.84 -3.70
N GLY A 64 -18.65 -13.11 -2.42
CA GLY A 64 -18.77 -14.44 -1.83
C GLY A 64 -20.17 -14.59 -1.27
#